data_AF-A0A3D4HS49-F1
#
_entry.id   AF-A0A3D4HS49-F1
#
_cell.length_a   1.000
_cell.length_b   1.000
_cell.length_c   1.000
_cell.angle_alpha   90.00
_cell.angle_beta   90.00
_cell.angle_gamma   90.00
#
_symmetry.space_group_name_H-M   'P 1'
#
loop_
_entity.id
_entity.type
_entity.pdbx_description
1 polymer ?
#
loop_
_entity_poly.entity_id
_entity_poly.type
_entity_poly.pdbx_seq_one_letter_code
_entity_poly.pdbx_strand_id
1 'polypeptide(L)' 'MAAITKDMTIAQAIAVNQNIIPILMDIGMHCIGCPASQGETIEEAAMVHGMDP' A
#
# COMPACT_ATOMS: atom_id res chain seq x y z
N MET A 1 -15.46 -9.16 -6.04
CA MET A 1 -14.52 -8.26 -5.35
C MET A 1 -13.31 -8.11 -6.24
N ALA A 2 -12.86 -6.88 -6.53
CA ALA A 2 -11.61 -6.70 -7.26
C ALA A 2 -10.45 -7.15 -6.35
N ALA A 3 -9.57 -8.02 -6.86
CA ALA A 3 -8.39 -8.44 -6.11
C ALA A 3 -7.39 -7.29 -6.08
N ILE A 4 -6.84 -7.00 -4.90
CA ILE A 4 -5.70 -6.09 -4.77
C ILE A 4 -4.45 -6.92 -5.04
N THR A 5 -3.55 -6.40 -5.86
CA THR A 5 -2.29 -7.05 -6.23
C THR A 5 -1.11 -6.14 -5.90
N LYS A 6 0.08 -6.73 -5.76
CA LYS A 6 1.27 -6.02 -5.29
C LYS A 6 1.83 -4.99 -6.28
N ASP A 7 1.49 -5.16 -7.55
CA ASP A 7 1.77 -4.27 -8.68
C ASP A 7 0.84 -3.05 -8.76
N MET A 8 -0.22 -3.00 -7.95
CA MET A 8 -1.03 -1.78 -7.81
C MET A 8 -0.28 -0.72 -7.03
N THR A 9 -0.47 0.55 -7.42
CA THR A 9 -0.04 1.66 -6.58
C THR A 9 -0.86 1.71 -5.30
N ILE A 10 -0.29 2.30 -4.24
CA ILE A 10 -0.99 2.53 -2.98
C ILE A 10 -2.31 3.28 -3.23
N ALA A 11 -2.31 4.30 -4.11
CA ALA A 11 -3.51 5.04 -4.47
C ALA A 11 -4.59 4.15 -5.13
N GLN A 12 -4.18 3.28 -6.05
CA GLN A 12 -5.10 2.35 -6.72
C GLN A 12 -5.69 1.35 -5.73
N ALA A 13 -4.87 0.77 -4.86
CA ALA A 13 -5.31 -0.18 -3.86
C ALA A 13 -6.29 0.44 -2.85
N ILE A 14 -6.03 1.67 -2.38
CA ILE A 14 -6.93 2.42 -1.49
C ILE A 14 -8.25 2.75 -2.19
N ALA A 15 -8.21 3.13 -3.47
CA ALA A 15 -9.41 3.39 -4.26
C ALA A 15 -10.26 2.13 -4.47
N VAL A 16 -9.63 0.95 -4.54
CA VAL A 16 -10.31 -0.35 -4.60
C VAL A 16 -10.96 -0.70 -3.25
N ASN A 17 -10.24 -0.51 -2.15
CA ASN A 17 -10.75 -0.82 -0.81
C ASN A 17 -10.07 0.04 0.26
N GLN A 18 -10.80 1.02 0.79
CA GLN A 18 -10.28 1.88 1.86
C GLN A 18 -10.01 1.14 3.17
N ASN A 19 -10.57 -0.05 3.38
CA ASN A 19 -10.34 -0.85 4.59
C ASN A 19 -8.91 -1.40 4.68
N ILE A 20 -8.09 -1.31 3.62
CA ILE A 20 -6.68 -1.70 3.69
C ILE A 20 -5.82 -0.69 4.45
N ILE A 21 -6.26 0.57 4.55
CA ILE A 21 -5.49 1.64 5.21
C ILE A 21 -5.08 1.23 6.63
N PRO A 22 -6.00 0.84 7.54
CA PRO A 22 -5.61 0.43 8.88
C PRO A 22 -4.73 -0.81 8.90
N ILE A 23 -4.89 -1.75 7.94
CA ILE A 23 -4.07 -2.96 7.84
C ILE A 23 -2.62 -2.60 7.47
N LEU A 24 -2.45 -1.74 6.47
CA LEU A 24 -1.14 -1.27 6.01
C LEU A 24 -0.43 -0.46 7.12
N MET A 25 -1.16 0.38 7.86
CA MET A 25 -0.59 1.12 8.98
C MET A 25 -0.14 0.18 10.11
N ASP A 26 -0.92 -0.86 10.42
CA ASP A 26 -0.61 -1.83 11.48
C ASP A 26 0.68 -2.62 11.20
N ILE A 27 0.96 -2.93 9.93
CA ILE A 27 2.21 -3.58 9.52
C ILE A 27 3.41 -2.63 9.41
N GLY A 28 3.21 -1.32 9.62
CA GLY A 28 4.29 -0.33 9.64
C GLY A 28 4.34 0.61 8.43
N MET A 29 3.44 0.48 7.46
CA MET A 29 3.36 1.33 6.26
C MET A 29 2.63 2.65 6.56
N HIS A 30 3.11 3.41 7.55
CA HIS A 30 2.50 4.69 7.95
C HIS A 30 2.59 5.78 6.88
N CYS A 31 3.51 5.61 5.93
CA CYS A 31 3.79 6.56 4.85
C CYS A 31 2.70 6.62 3.79
N ILE A 32 1.74 5.67 3.77
CA ILE A 32 0.71 5.57 2.71
C ILE A 32 -0.15 6.83 2.54
N GLY A 33 -0.27 7.67 3.58
CA GLY A 33 -1.01 8.94 3.50
C GLY A 33 -0.21 10.08 2.86
N CYS A 34 1.09 9.92 2.66
CA CYS A 34 1.96 10.93 2.06
C CYS A 34 1.74 10.98 0.54
N PRO A 35 1.60 12.17 -0.09
CA PRO A 35 1.46 12.29 -1.55
C PRO A 35 2.60 11.61 -2.33
N ALA A 36 3.81 11.56 -1.75
CA ALA A 36 4.95 10.88 -2.37
C ALA A 36 4.75 9.36 -2.47
N SER A 37 4.19 8.73 -1.43
CA SER A 37 4.01 7.27 -1.38
C SER A 37 2.79 6.76 -2.11
N GLN A 38 1.85 7.63 -2.46
CA GLN A 38 0.67 7.26 -3.23
C GLN A 38 1.00 6.77 -4.65
N GLY A 39 2.17 7.15 -5.19
CA GLY A 39 2.69 6.70 -6.48
C GLY A 39 3.50 5.41 -6.44
N GLU A 40 3.88 4.92 -5.26
CA GLU A 40 4.65 3.69 -5.10
C GLU A 40 3.71 2.47 -5.22
N THR A 41 4.22 1.38 -5.79
CA THR A 41 3.53 0.08 -5.73
C THR A 41 3.56 -0.48 -4.31
N ILE A 42 2.62 -1.39 -3.99
CA ILE A 42 2.63 -2.07 -2.69
C ILE A 42 3.94 -2.85 -2.51
N GLU A 43 4.44 -3.50 -3.56
CA GLU A 43 5.71 -4.24 -3.54
C GLU A 43 6.91 -3.31 -3.25
N GLU A 44 7.04 -2.18 -3.94
CA GLU A 44 8.12 -1.22 -3.72
C GLU A 44 8.12 -0.68 -2.29
N ALA A 45 6.94 -0.27 -1.80
CA ALA A 45 6.80 0.21 -0.44
C ALA A 45 7.15 -0.88 0.59
N ALA A 46 6.67 -2.11 0.39
CA ALA A 46 6.99 -3.25 1.26
C ALA A 46 8.51 -3.54 1.30
N MET A 47 9.21 -3.46 0.16
CA MET A 47 10.66 -3.65 0.08
C MET A 47 11.45 -2.59 0.86
N VAL A 48 11.04 -1.31 0.81
CA VAL A 48 11.69 -0.22 1.58
C VAL A 48 11.55 -0.44 3.09
N HIS A 49 10.46 -1.08 3.50
CA HIS A 49 10.19 -1.42 4.89
C HIS A 49 10.70 -2.82 5.30
N GLY A 50 11.44 -3.53 4.43
CA GLY A 50 12.03 -4.84 4.72
C GLY A 50 11.00 -5.96 4.93
N MET A 51 9.80 -5.80 4.36
CA MET A 51 8.74 -6.81 4.38
C MET A 51 8.90 -7.77 3.19
N ASP A 52 8.39 -9.00 3.33
CA ASP A 52 8.31 -9.97 2.23
C ASP A 52 7.03 -9.69 1.39
N PRO A 53 7.14 -9.29 0.10
CA PRO A 53 6.04 -8.72 -0.69
C PRO A 53 5.21 -9.69 -1.55
#